data_AF-A0A924BSR7-F1
#
_entry.id   AF-A0A924BSR7-F1
#
_cell.length_a   1.000
_cell.length_b   1.000
_cell.length_c   1.000
_cell.angle_alpha   90.00
_cell.angle_beta   90.00
_cell.angle_gamma   90.00
#
_symmetry.space_group_name_H-M   'P 1'
#
loop_
_entity.id
_entity.type
_entity.pdbx_description
1 polymer ?
#
loop_
_entity_poly.entity_id
_entity_poly.type
_entity_poly.pdbx_seq_one_letter_code
_entity_poly.pdbx_strand_id
1 'polypeptide(L)' 'MSLRLGDIAPDFTAETTEGTISFHEWLGNSWGLLFSHPADY' A
#
# COMPACT_ATOMS: atom_id res chain seq x y z
N MET A 1 4.25 10.65 10.91
CA MET A 1 5.67 10.22 10.80
C MET A 1 5.88 9.85 9.34
N SER A 2 6.88 10.40 8.66
CA SER A 2 7.15 10.06 7.26
C SER A 2 7.96 8.76 7.15
N LEU A 3 7.69 7.97 6.12
CA LEU A 3 8.45 6.77 5.80
C LEU A 3 9.82 7.17 5.23
N ARG A 4 10.90 6.52 5.65
CA ARG A 4 12.26 6.72 5.13
C ARG A 4 12.71 5.48 4.35
N LEU A 5 13.80 5.64 3.60
CA LEU A 5 14.42 4.52 2.91
C LEU A 5 14.96 3.48 3.91
N GLY A 6 14.60 2.22 3.68
CA GLY A 6 14.94 1.11 4.58
C GLY A 6 13.93 0.85 5.69
N ASP A 7 12.94 1.73 5.89
CA ASP A 7 11.84 1.47 6.80
C ASP A 7 10.91 0.40 6.22
N ILE A 8 10.33 -0.42 7.10
CA ILE A 8 9.26 -1.35 6.72
C ILE A 8 8.01 -0.52 6.44
N ALA A 9 7.44 -0.69 5.26
CA ALA A 9 6.18 -0.04 4.90
C ALA A 9 5.06 -0.45 5.88
N PRO A 10 4.16 0.46 6.27
CA PRO A 10 3.09 0.16 7.21
C PRO A 10 2.18 -0.93 6.63
N ASP A 11 1.83 -1.91 7.46
CA ASP A 11 0.82 -2.89 7.10
C ASP A 11 -0.56 -2.29 7.40
N PHE A 12 -1.27 -1.90 6.36
CA PHE A 12 -2.58 -1.26 6.47
C PHE A 12 -3.65 -2.11 5.82
N THR A 13 -4.87 -1.97 6.35
CA THR A 13 -6.08 -2.51 5.73
C THR A 13 -6.84 -1.38 5.05
N ALA A 14 -7.12 -1.54 3.75
CA ALA A 14 -7.84 -0.52 2.97
C ALA A 14 -8.87 -1.15 2.03
N GLU A 15 -9.98 -0.43 1.84
CA GLU A 15 -10.95 -0.72 0.78
C GLU A 15 -10.36 -0.31 -0.57
N THR A 16 -10.35 -1.22 -1.52
CA THR A 16 -9.88 -0.97 -2.89
C THR A 16 -10.96 -1.34 -3.90
N THR A 17 -10.72 -1.06 -5.18
CA THR A 17 -11.61 -1.50 -6.27
C THR A 17 -11.70 -3.02 -6.40
N GLU A 18 -10.75 -3.77 -5.86
CA GLU A 18 -10.73 -5.23 -5.84
C GLU A 18 -11.23 -5.82 -4.50
N GLY A 19 -11.73 -4.96 -3.60
CA GLY A 19 -12.19 -5.31 -2.27
C GLY A 19 -11.23 -4.86 -1.16
N THR A 20 -11.49 -5.30 0.07
CA THR A 20 -10.63 -5.01 1.22
C THR A 20 -9.32 -5.78 1.11
N ILE A 21 -8.18 -5.09 1.22
CA ILE A 21 -6.87 -5.74 1.23
C ILE A 21 -6.11 -5.44 2.52
N SER A 22 -5.30 -6.40 2.96
CA SER A 22 -4.19 -6.17 3.89
C SER A 22 -2.91 -6.00 3.07
N PHE A 23 -2.18 -4.90 3.25
CA PHE A 23 -1.11 -4.50 2.34
C PHE A 23 0.01 -5.54 2.24
N HIS A 24 0.48 -6.11 3.36
CA HIS A 24 1.56 -7.10 3.34
C HIS A 24 1.09 -8.46 2.81
N GLU A 25 -0.15 -8.84 3.09
CA GLU A 25 -0.73 -10.09 2.58
C GLU A 25 -0.92 -10.03 1.06
N TRP A 26 -1.44 -8.91 0.55
CA TRP A 26 -1.61 -8.67 -0.88
C TRP A 26 -0.26 -8.62 -1.62
N LEU A 27 0.76 -8.00 -1.01
CA LEU A 27 2.09 -7.91 -1.59
C LEU A 27 2.81 -9.27 -1.66
N GLY A 28 2.64 -10.10 -0.63
CA GLY A 28 3.27 -11.41 -0.52
C GLY A 28 4.80 -11.34 -0.63
N ASN A 29 5.38 -12.16 -1.51
CA ASN A 29 6.83 -12.19 -1.79
C ASN A 29 7.24 -11.36 -3.02
N SER A 30 6.35 -10.52 -3.54
CA SER A 30 6.57 -9.75 -4.76
C SER A 30 7.06 -8.32 -4.45
N TRP A 31 7.62 -7.65 -5.46
CA TRP A 31 7.86 -6.21 -5.39
C TRP A 31 6.57 -5.44 -5.68
N GLY A 32 6.37 -4.31 -4.99
CA GLY A 32 5.19 -3.47 -5.12
C GLY A 32 5.53 -2.00 -5.33
N LEU A 33 4.69 -1.31 -6.10
CA LEU A 33 4.76 0.14 -6.32
C LEU A 33 3.43 0.76 -5.91
N LEU A 34 3.45 1.64 -4.91
CA LEU A 34 2.27 2.39 -4.46
C LEU A 34 2.39 3.85 -4.91
N PHE A 35 1.38 4.33 -5.62
CA PHE A 35 1.27 5.72 -6.06
C PHE A 35 -0.08 6.30 -5.64
N SER A 36 -0.14 7.62 -5.46
CA SER A 36 -1.37 8.34 -5.13
C SER A 36 -1.61 9.46 -6.13
N HIS A 37 -2.88 9.87 -6.25
CA HIS A 37 -3.30 11.08 -6.97
C HIS A 37 -4.14 11.97 -6.02
N PRO A 38 -4.18 13.30 -6.22
CA PRO A 38 -4.84 14.21 -5.27
C PRO A 38 -6.36 14.09 -5.21
N ALA A 39 -6.97 13.82 -6.36
CA ALA A 39 -8.41 13.62 -6.52
C ALA A 39 -8.65 12.81 -7.80
N ASP A 40 -9.81 12.18 -7.86
CA ASP A 40 -10.34 11.44 -8.99
C ASP A 40 -10.41 12.36 -10.22
N TYR A 41 -10.33 11.79 -11.43
CA TYR A 41 -10.50 12.55 -12.69
C TYR A 41 -11.97 12.80 -13.01
#